data_AF-A0A832ZEH7-F1
#
_entry.id   AF-A0A832ZEH7-F1
#
_cell.length_a   1.000
_cell.length_b   1.000
_cell.length_c   1.000
_cell.angle_alpha   90.00
_cell.angle_beta   90.00
_cell.angle_gamma   90.00
#
_symmetry.space_group_name_H-M   'P 1'
#
loop_
_entity.id
_entity.type
_entity.pdbx_description
1 polymer ?
#
loop_
_entity_poly.entity_id
_entity_poly.type
_entity_poly.pdbx_seq_one_letter_code
_entity_poly.pdbx_strand_id
1 'polypeptide(L)' 'FRVLGVEEVYTGHCTGLRAEAEFLKAYGDRFHKLHSGMVIEFG' A
#
# COMPACT_ATOMS: atom_id res chain seq x y z
N PHE A 1 -7.32 8.08 5.14
CA PHE A 1 -7.26 6.61 5.31
C PHE A 1 -7.31 6.16 6.77
N ARG A 2 -6.48 6.69 7.69
CA ARG A 2 -6.55 6.29 9.12
C ARG A 2 -7.92 6.54 9.78
N VAL A 3 -8.62 7.61 9.42
CA VAL A 3 -10.00 7.90 9.88
C VAL A 3 -11.03 6.90 9.31
N LEU A 4 -10.70 6.28 8.17
CA LEU A 4 -11.55 5.25 7.54
C LEU A 4 -11.25 3.84 8.06
N GLY A 5 -10.33 3.69 9.03
CA GLY A 5 -9.96 2.38 9.59
C GLY A 5 -9.21 1.48 8.61
N VAL A 6 -8.51 2.03 7.61
CA VAL A 6 -7.75 1.20 6.65
C VAL A 6 -6.63 0.44 7.34
N GLU A 7 -6.69 -0.88 7.27
CA GLU A 7 -5.71 -1.79 7.87
C GLU A 7 -4.48 -1.96 6.99
N GLU A 8 -4.66 -2.27 5.70
CA GLU A 8 -3.60 -2.55 4.73
C GLU A 8 -3.74 -1.64 3.49
N VAL A 9 -2.61 -1.22 2.90
CA VAL A 9 -2.57 -0.31 1.73
C VAL A 9 -1.74 -0.92 0.61
N TYR A 10 -2.41 -1.21 -0.52
CA TYR A 10 -1.78 -1.77 -1.72
C TYR A 10 -1.81 -0.73 -2.85
N THR A 11 -0.64 -0.27 -3.33
CA THR A 11 -0.60 0.76 -4.40
C THR A 11 0.52 0.51 -5.43
N GLY A 12 0.35 1.05 -6.64
CA GLY A 12 1.35 0.98 -7.71
C GLY A 12 0.90 1.72 -8.98
N HIS A 13 1.49 1.37 -10.13
CA HIS A 13 1.20 1.93 -11.46
C HIS A 13 1.45 3.45 -11.60
N CYS A 14 0.48 4.28 -11.23
CA CYS A 14 0.55 5.73 -11.38
C CYS A 14 0.87 6.46 -10.07
N THR A 15 0.82 5.78 -8.92
CA THR A 15 1.10 6.36 -7.59
C THR A 15 2.46 7.05 -7.54
N GLY A 16 3.48 6.39 -8.10
CA GLY A 16 4.84 6.92 -8.19
C GLY A 16 5.64 6.82 -6.89
N LEU A 17 6.96 6.80 -7.03
CA LEU A 17 7.91 6.48 -5.95
C LEU A 17 7.80 7.41 -4.73
N ARG A 18 7.51 8.70 -4.95
CA ARG A 18 7.37 9.68 -3.86
C ARG A 18 6.17 9.36 -2.97
N ALA A 19 5.02 9.06 -3.57
CA ALA A 19 3.83 8.71 -2.81
C ALA A 19 3.99 7.34 -2.13
N GLU A 20 4.59 6.36 -2.80
CA GLU A 20 4.92 5.06 -2.19
C GLU A 20 5.82 5.22 -0.95
N ALA A 21 6.80 6.13 -0.97
CA ALA A 21 7.64 6.41 0.19
C ALA A 21 6.85 7.05 1.35
N GLU A 22 5.91 7.94 1.06
CA GLU A 22 5.03 8.52 2.09
C GLU A 22 4.06 7.47 2.65
N PHE A 23 3.56 6.55 1.82
CA PHE A 23 2.77 5.42 2.30
C PHE A 23 3.59 4.49 3.20
N LEU A 24 4.83 4.18 2.83
CA LEU A 24 5.73 3.38 3.66
C LEU A 24 5.97 4.05 5.03
N LYS A 25 6.20 5.37 5.07
CA LYS A 25 6.35 6.11 6.33
C LYS A 25 5.08 6.11 7.19
N ALA A 26 3.91 6.22 6.56
CA ALA A 26 2.64 6.33 7.27
C ALA A 26 2.05 4.99 7.71
N TYR A 27 2.33 3.90 6.97
CA TYR A 27 1.72 2.58 7.15
C TYR A 27 2.71 1.49 7.59
N GLY A 28 4.01 1.70 7.40
CA GLY A 28 5.05 0.73 7.74
C GLY A 28 4.82 -0.60 7.01
N ASP A 29 4.83 -1.69 7.76
CA ASP A 29 4.64 -3.05 7.26
C ASP A 29 3.26 -3.31 6.65
N ARG A 30 2.31 -2.38 6.85
CA ARG A 30 0.96 -2.44 6.29
C ARG A 30 0.85 -1.79 4.91
N PHE A 31 1.99 -1.37 4.35
CA PHE A 31 2.08 -0.88 2.99
C PHE A 31 2.69 -1.95 2.08
N HIS A 32 2.01 -2.22 0.97
CA HIS A 32 2.41 -3.21 -0.02
C HIS A 32 2.50 -2.55 -1.40
N LYS A 33 3.69 -2.57 -1.99
CA LYS A 33 3.87 -2.13 -3.36
C LYS A 33 3.38 -3.20 -4.32
N LEU A 34 2.40 -2.86 -5.15
CA LEU A 34 1.88 -3.76 -6.18
C LEU A 34 2.96 -4.05 -7.22
N HIS A 35 3.07 -5.32 -7.59
CA HIS A 35 3.88 -5.78 -8.71
C HIS A 35 3.10 -6.81 -9.55
N SER A 36 3.49 -6.97 -10.81
CA SER A 36 2.87 -7.96 -11.69
C SER A 36 2.99 -9.36 -11.11
N GLY A 37 1.90 -10.13 -11.16
CA GLY A 37 1.83 -11.49 -10.62
C GLY A 37 1.68 -11.58 -9.10
N MET A 38 1.51 -10.47 -8.39
CA MET A 38 1.17 -10.49 -6.96
C MET A 38 -0.19 -11.15 -6.74
N VAL A 39 -0.25 -12.12 -5.82
CA VAL A 39 -1.49 -12.75 -5.34
C VAL A 39 -1.75 -12.22 -3.94
N ILE A 40 -2.97 -11.76 -3.69
CA ILE A 40 -3.40 -11.24 -2.39
C ILE A 40 -4.56 -12.11 -1.92
N GLU A 41 -4.42 -12.71 -0.76
CA GLU A 41 -5.43 -13.55 -0.13
C GLU A 41 -6.10 -12.78 1.00
N PHE A 42 -7.43 -12.79 1.02
CA PHE A 42 -8.24 -12.21 2.08
C PHE A 42 -9.03 -13.34 2.75
N GLY A 43 -8.96 -13.40 4.08
CA GLY A 43 -9.69 -14.37 4.92
C GLY A 43 -11.06 -13.89 5.34
#